data_AF-A0A255D4Q0-F1
#
_entry.id   AF-A0A255D4Q0-F1
#
_cell.length_a   1.000
_cell.length_b   1.000
_cell.length_c   1.000
_cell.angle_alpha   90.00
_cell.angle_beta   90.00
_cell.angle_gamma   90.00
#
_symmetry.space_group_name_H-M   'P 1'
#
loop_
_entity.id
_entity.type
_entity.pdbx_description
1 polymer ?
#
loop_
_entity_poly.entity_id
_entity_poly.type
_entity_poly.pdbx_seq_one_letter_code
_entity_poly.pdbx_strand_id
1 'polypeptide(L)'
;MSFDRIYLTKRVFKRPLVGGIAGLAIFSAVISGSVHADPAEDGVAKLNELSRQAEQLTESMHSAQLDLDKKLQAESIAEKKHTDDLAAADAAKSQLATYQGAVDKFAAAVYMGGRTDGFNAILTAESPQGLIDKMAVQRVMATEMSAQMQSYRQLNDQLRQDEAASAKSADDAKTAAEQAAAVRADLQKKQSQLQIQIAAVKSRYQTLTPEQRTALA
;
A
#
# COMPACT_ATOMS: atom_id res chain seq x y z
N MET A 1 -8.60 6.50 47.23
CA MET A 1 -8.46 7.87 46.69
C MET A 1 -8.59 7.77 45.18
N SER A 2 -9.60 8.40 44.60
CA SER A 2 -9.78 8.52 43.16
C SER A 2 -9.12 9.79 42.65
N PHE A 3 -8.40 9.74 41.54
CA PHE A 3 -8.23 10.90 40.68
C PHE A 3 -8.39 10.51 39.22
N ASP A 4 -9.02 11.43 38.51
CA ASP A 4 -9.68 11.26 37.23
C ASP A 4 -8.92 12.03 36.14
N ARG A 5 -9.39 11.91 34.89
CA ARG A 5 -9.08 12.69 33.68
C ARG A 5 -7.91 12.25 32.78
N ILE A 6 -7.92 12.48 31.45
CA ILE A 6 -8.92 12.62 30.36
C ILE A 6 -8.21 13.34 29.17
N TYR A 7 -8.12 12.68 28.00
CA TYR A 7 -7.74 13.18 26.63
C TYR A 7 -6.43 14.03 26.50
N LEU A 8 -5.77 14.30 25.36
CA LEU A 8 -5.93 14.24 23.88
C LEU A 8 -4.53 13.86 23.28
N THR A 9 -4.27 13.43 22.02
CA THR A 9 -5.04 13.09 20.80
C THR A 9 -4.23 12.03 19.99
N LYS A 10 -4.83 11.38 18.96
CA LYS A 10 -4.07 10.79 17.84
C LYS A 10 -4.06 11.74 16.63
N ARG A 11 -2.88 12.07 16.08
CA ARG A 11 -2.77 12.72 14.75
C ARG A 11 -2.79 11.65 13.67
N VAL A 12 -3.78 11.71 12.78
CA VAL A 12 -3.81 10.93 11.52
C VAL A 12 -3.72 11.93 10.37
N PHE A 13 -2.62 11.88 9.61
CA PHE A 13 -2.46 12.69 8.40
C PHE A 13 -3.26 12.06 7.26
N LYS A 14 -4.45 12.60 6.95
CA LYS A 14 -5.18 12.26 5.73
C LYS A 14 -4.76 13.19 4.60
N ARG A 15 -4.18 12.63 3.52
CA ARG A 15 -4.05 13.33 2.24
C ARG A 15 -5.43 13.34 1.55
N PRO A 16 -5.92 14.48 1.05
CA PRO A 16 -7.17 14.52 0.29
C PRO A 16 -6.89 14.08 -1.15
N LEU A 17 -7.34 12.89 -1.52
CA LEU A 17 -7.40 12.49 -2.93
C LEU A 17 -8.73 13.03 -3.50
N VAL A 18 -8.63 13.96 -4.44
CA VAL A 18 -9.78 14.66 -5.03
C VAL A 18 -10.57 13.70 -5.92
N GLY A 19 -11.61 13.09 -5.35
CA GLY A 19 -12.66 12.38 -6.07
C GLY A 19 -13.90 13.25 -6.13
N GLY A 20 -14.27 13.72 -7.33
CA GLY A 20 -15.43 14.58 -7.52
C GLY A 20 -16.74 13.84 -7.30
N ILE A 21 -17.30 13.92 -6.10
CA ILE A 21 -18.67 13.48 -5.84
C ILE A 21 -19.62 14.56 -6.37
N ALA A 22 -20.03 14.43 -7.63
CA ALA A 22 -21.18 15.14 -8.17
C ALA A 22 -22.46 14.59 -7.49
N GLY A 23 -22.75 15.10 -6.29
CA GLY A 23 -23.95 14.76 -5.54
C GLY A 23 -25.18 15.30 -6.24
N LEU A 24 -25.81 14.48 -7.08
CA LEU A 24 -27.07 14.83 -7.73
C LEU A 24 -28.21 14.76 -6.70
N ALA A 25 -28.45 15.89 -6.02
CA ALA A 25 -29.56 16.03 -5.10
C ALA A 25 -30.88 15.99 -5.88
N ILE A 26 -31.63 14.88 -5.76
CA ILE A 26 -32.94 14.75 -6.39
C ILE A 26 -33.92 15.66 -5.65
N PHE A 27 -34.44 16.66 -6.37
CA PHE A 27 -35.42 17.62 -5.88
C PHE A 27 -36.72 16.91 -5.43
N SER A 28 -37.14 17.17 -4.20
CA SER A 28 -38.47 16.82 -3.72
C SER A 28 -39.51 17.82 -4.24
N ALA A 29 -40.12 17.52 -5.39
CA ALA A 29 -41.21 18.32 -5.96
C ALA A 29 -42.58 17.75 -5.54
N VAL A 30 -43.22 18.36 -4.54
CA VAL A 30 -44.65 18.20 -4.30
C VAL A 30 -45.37 19.20 -5.18
N ILE A 31 -46.14 18.72 -6.17
CA ILE A 31 -47.00 19.57 -7.01
C ILE A 31 -48.44 19.05 -6.91
N SER A 32 -49.20 19.64 -5.99
CA SER A 32 -50.67 19.58 -6.03
C SER A 32 -51.16 20.53 -7.12
N GLY A 33 -51.28 20.03 -8.35
CA GLY A 33 -51.75 20.79 -9.50
C GLY A 33 -52.40 19.87 -10.52
N SER A 34 -53.73 19.81 -10.53
CA SER A 34 -54.51 18.94 -11.42
C SER A 34 -54.56 19.50 -12.85
N VAL A 35 -53.51 19.24 -13.62
CA VAL A 35 -53.50 19.40 -15.08
C VAL A 35 -53.82 18.04 -15.70
N HIS A 36 -54.83 17.96 -16.57
CA HIS A 36 -55.11 16.76 -17.36
C HIS A 36 -54.05 16.58 -18.46
N ALA A 37 -52.93 15.96 -18.11
CA ALA A 37 -52.14 15.20 -19.07
C ALA A 37 -52.73 13.78 -19.16
N ASP A 38 -52.64 13.14 -20.34
CA ASP A 38 -53.04 11.75 -20.49
C ASP A 38 -52.16 10.85 -19.58
N PRO A 39 -52.74 10.03 -18.68
CA PRO A 39 -51.99 9.06 -17.89
C PRO A 39 -51.10 8.12 -18.73
N ALA A 40 -51.40 7.94 -20.02
CA ALA A 40 -50.57 7.20 -20.97
C ALA A 40 -49.22 7.87 -21.28
N GLU A 41 -49.21 9.16 -21.61
CA GLU A 41 -47.99 9.88 -22.00
C GLU A 41 -46.99 9.96 -20.84
N ASP A 42 -47.48 10.24 -19.63
CA ASP A 42 -46.68 10.26 -18.41
C ASP A 42 -46.03 8.89 -18.13
N GLY A 43 -46.77 7.79 -18.33
CA GLY A 43 -46.26 6.43 -18.19
C GLY A 43 -45.13 6.08 -19.16
N VAL A 44 -45.27 6.45 -20.44
CA VAL A 44 -44.27 6.20 -21.49
C VAL A 44 -43.02 7.06 -21.28
N ALA A 45 -43.17 8.36 -20.98
CA ALA A 45 -42.06 9.25 -20.67
C ALA A 45 -41.22 8.74 -19.48
N LYS A 46 -41.91 8.24 -18.43
CA LYS A 46 -41.30 7.61 -17.25
C LYS A 46 -40.58 6.30 -17.53
N LEU A 47 -40.95 5.54 -18.56
CA LEU A 47 -40.17 4.37 -19.00
C LEU A 47 -38.93 4.78 -19.79
N ASN A 48 -39.04 5.74 -20.72
CA ASN A 48 -37.90 6.21 -21.50
C ASN A 48 -36.77 6.78 -20.61
N GLU A 49 -37.13 7.53 -19.57
CA GLU A 49 -36.15 8.02 -18.57
C GLU A 49 -35.52 6.87 -17.77
N LEU A 50 -36.28 5.84 -17.39
CA LEU A 50 -35.74 4.64 -16.74
C LEU A 50 -34.79 3.86 -17.65
N SER A 51 -35.10 3.72 -18.94
CA SER A 51 -34.21 3.09 -19.92
C SER A 51 -32.89 3.86 -20.04
N ARG A 52 -32.94 5.19 -20.14
CA ARG A 52 -31.74 6.03 -20.20
C ARG A 52 -30.89 5.95 -18.92
N GLN A 53 -31.53 5.84 -17.76
CA GLN A 53 -30.82 5.61 -16.49
C GLN A 53 -30.17 4.22 -16.43
N ALA A 54 -30.82 3.18 -16.98
CA ALA A 54 -30.26 1.84 -17.06
C ALA A 54 -29.06 1.76 -18.01
N GLU A 55 -29.09 2.46 -19.14
CA GLU A 55 -27.93 2.63 -20.04
C GLU A 55 -26.76 3.32 -19.33
N GLN A 56 -27.01 4.47 -18.69
CA GLN A 56 -25.99 5.21 -17.93
C GLN A 56 -25.40 4.37 -16.78
N LEU A 57 -26.22 3.58 -16.08
CA LEU A 57 -25.75 2.69 -15.02
C LEU A 57 -24.94 1.52 -15.58
N THR A 58 -25.30 0.98 -16.74
CA THR A 58 -24.54 -0.08 -17.42
C THR A 58 -23.16 0.41 -17.84
N GLU A 59 -23.07 1.61 -18.42
CA GLU A 59 -21.79 2.26 -18.75
C GLU A 59 -20.97 2.59 -17.49
N SER A 60 -21.63 3.05 -16.41
CA SER A 60 -20.98 3.30 -15.11
C SER A 60 -20.48 2.01 -14.41
N MET A 61 -21.11 0.87 -14.71
CA MET A 61 -20.64 -0.44 -14.28
C MET A 61 -19.46 -0.92 -15.14
N HIS A 62 -19.55 -0.81 -16.46
CA HIS A 62 -18.47 -1.23 -17.36
C HIS A 62 -17.17 -0.45 -17.10
N SER A 63 -17.26 0.87 -16.96
CA SER A 63 -16.14 1.73 -16.58
C SER A 63 -15.56 1.41 -15.19
N ALA A 64 -16.40 1.09 -14.19
CA ALA A 64 -15.93 0.64 -12.88
C ALA A 64 -15.25 -0.74 -12.92
N GLN A 65 -15.67 -1.61 -13.84
CA GLN A 65 -15.07 -2.93 -14.05
C GLN A 65 -13.69 -2.82 -14.68
N LEU A 66 -13.54 -1.93 -15.68
CA LEU A 66 -12.24 -1.58 -16.27
C LEU A 66 -11.31 -0.87 -15.26
N ASP A 67 -11.83 -0.08 -14.32
CA ASP A 67 -11.02 0.49 -13.23
C ASP A 67 -10.60 -0.59 -12.22
N LEU A 68 -11.50 -1.51 -11.86
CA LEU A 68 -11.18 -2.63 -10.97
C LEU A 68 -10.04 -3.48 -11.53
N ASP A 69 -10.08 -3.85 -12.81
CA ASP A 69 -9.02 -4.63 -13.46
C ASP A 69 -7.67 -3.90 -13.41
N LYS A 70 -7.65 -2.59 -13.63
CA LYS A 70 -6.44 -1.74 -13.49
C LYS A 70 -5.96 -1.68 -12.04
N LYS A 71 -6.85 -1.61 -11.05
CA LYS A 71 -6.48 -1.62 -9.63
C LYS A 71 -5.91 -2.97 -9.22
N LEU A 72 -6.47 -4.09 -9.67
CA LEU A 72 -5.95 -5.43 -9.40
C LEU A 72 -4.57 -5.64 -10.06
N GLN A 73 -4.35 -5.10 -11.26
CA GLN A 73 -3.03 -5.11 -11.88
C GLN A 73 -2.02 -4.28 -11.06
N ALA A 74 -2.40 -3.08 -10.60
CA ALA A 74 -1.55 -2.23 -9.77
C ALA A 74 -1.24 -2.86 -8.40
N GLU A 75 -2.22 -3.51 -7.77
CA GLU A 75 -2.09 -4.29 -6.53
C GLU A 75 -1.08 -5.43 -6.72
N SER A 76 -1.22 -6.24 -7.77
CA SER A 76 -0.30 -7.32 -8.10
C SER A 76 1.14 -6.84 -8.34
N ILE A 77 1.32 -5.72 -9.04
CA ILE A 77 2.64 -5.11 -9.27
C ILE A 77 3.25 -4.61 -7.95
N ALA A 78 2.46 -3.97 -7.08
CA ALA A 78 2.92 -3.45 -5.81
C ALA A 78 3.28 -4.57 -4.82
N GLU A 79 2.47 -5.63 -4.74
CA GLU A 79 2.71 -6.81 -3.92
C GLU A 79 3.96 -7.58 -4.39
N LYS A 80 4.15 -7.72 -5.71
CA LYS A 80 5.39 -8.26 -6.26
C LYS A 80 6.60 -7.42 -5.85
N LYS A 81 6.51 -6.08 -5.96
CA LYS A 81 7.61 -5.20 -5.54
C LYS A 81 7.88 -5.34 -4.04
N HIS A 82 6.86 -5.45 -3.20
CA HIS A 82 7.02 -5.66 -1.76
C HIS A 82 7.75 -6.98 -1.46
N THR A 83 7.36 -8.07 -2.14
CA THR A 83 8.03 -9.37 -2.05
C THR A 83 9.51 -9.29 -2.46
N ASP A 84 9.79 -8.63 -3.58
CA ASP A 84 11.15 -8.47 -4.11
C ASP A 84 12.03 -7.59 -3.17
N ASP A 85 11.49 -6.50 -2.61
CA ASP A 85 12.20 -5.63 -1.65
C ASP A 85 12.45 -6.33 -0.29
N LEU A 86 11.47 -7.11 0.20
CA LEU A 86 11.60 -7.88 1.43
C LEU A 86 12.72 -8.93 1.31
N ALA A 87 12.77 -9.63 0.18
CA ALA A 87 13.84 -10.59 -0.12
C ALA A 87 15.22 -9.92 -0.18
N ALA A 88 15.32 -8.69 -0.69
CA ALA A 88 16.56 -7.91 -0.67
C ALA A 88 16.99 -7.55 0.77
N ALA A 89 16.06 -7.09 1.61
CA ALA A 89 16.34 -6.78 3.01
C ALA A 89 16.80 -8.02 3.81
N ASP A 90 16.14 -9.16 3.63
CA ASP A 90 16.53 -10.42 4.28
C ASP A 90 17.91 -10.92 3.78
N ALA A 91 18.21 -10.76 2.49
CA ALA A 91 19.54 -11.08 1.94
C ALA A 91 20.64 -10.20 2.55
N ALA A 92 20.44 -8.88 2.59
CA ALA A 92 21.37 -7.92 3.22
C ALA A 92 21.58 -8.24 4.70
N LYS A 93 20.53 -8.62 5.43
CA LYS A 93 20.56 -9.01 6.84
C LYS A 93 21.34 -10.31 7.07
N SER A 94 21.14 -11.32 6.23
CA SER A 94 21.92 -12.57 6.25
C SER A 94 23.40 -12.32 5.97
N GLN A 95 23.70 -11.44 5.02
CA GLN A 95 25.08 -11.05 4.72
C GLN A 95 25.71 -10.31 5.91
N LEU A 96 25.01 -9.36 6.55
CA LEU A 96 25.50 -8.64 7.72
C LEU A 96 25.79 -9.57 8.92
N ALA A 97 24.92 -10.56 9.16
CA ALA A 97 25.12 -11.57 10.21
C ALA A 97 26.43 -12.37 10.04
N THR A 98 26.89 -12.57 8.80
CA THR A 98 28.17 -13.22 8.51
C THR A 98 29.37 -12.39 9.01
N TYR A 99 29.26 -11.06 8.99
CA TYR A 99 30.32 -10.16 9.49
C TYR A 99 30.25 -9.95 11.01
N GLN A 100 29.06 -9.99 11.64
CA GLN A 100 28.91 -9.80 13.09
C GLN A 100 29.83 -10.74 13.89
N GLY A 101 29.85 -12.03 13.56
CA GLY A 101 30.72 -13.00 14.24
C GLY A 101 32.23 -12.78 14.06
N ALA A 102 32.66 -12.02 13.05
CA ALA A 102 34.06 -11.60 12.88
C ALA A 102 34.36 -10.34 13.71
N VAL A 103 33.44 -9.36 13.69
CA VAL A 103 33.54 -8.11 14.47
C VAL A 103 33.51 -8.39 15.98
N ASP A 104 32.64 -9.29 16.45
CA ASP A 104 32.54 -9.66 17.87
C ASP A 104 33.82 -10.33 18.38
N LYS A 105 34.39 -11.26 17.59
CA LYS A 105 35.68 -11.90 17.91
C LYS A 105 36.82 -10.90 17.94
N PHE A 106 36.82 -9.92 17.03
CA PHE A 106 37.81 -8.84 17.04
C PHE A 106 37.64 -7.91 18.25
N ALA A 107 36.42 -7.50 18.58
CA ALA A 107 36.13 -6.68 19.76
C ALA A 107 36.58 -7.40 21.05
N ALA A 108 36.30 -8.70 21.17
CA ALA A 108 36.81 -9.54 22.25
C ALA A 108 38.35 -9.62 22.25
N ALA A 109 39.00 -9.79 21.10
CA ALA A 109 40.46 -9.84 21.01
C ALA A 109 41.13 -8.51 21.38
N VAL A 110 40.57 -7.36 20.99
CA VAL A 110 41.06 -6.02 21.37
C VAL A 110 40.84 -5.74 22.86
N TYR A 111 39.71 -6.17 23.41
CA TYR A 111 39.38 -6.02 24.83
C TYR A 111 40.27 -6.90 25.72
N MET A 112 40.46 -8.17 25.35
CA MET A 112 41.26 -9.14 26.12
C MET A 112 42.77 -8.99 25.91
N GLY A 113 43.21 -8.68 24.69
CA GLY A 113 44.61 -8.38 24.35
C GLY A 113 45.00 -6.93 24.61
N GLY A 114 44.36 -6.30 25.61
CA GLY A 114 44.29 -4.86 25.81
C GLY A 114 45.62 -4.13 25.62
N ARG A 115 45.62 -3.14 24.71
CA ARG A 115 46.72 -2.24 24.33
C ARG A 115 48.09 -2.71 24.82
N THR A 116 48.66 -3.70 24.12
CA THR A 116 50.08 -4.04 24.22
C THR A 116 50.89 -2.90 23.60
N ASP A 117 50.98 -1.79 24.33
CA ASP A 117 51.68 -0.59 23.91
C ASP A 117 53.09 -0.97 23.46
N GLY A 118 53.44 -0.63 22.21
CA GLY A 118 54.61 -1.20 21.52
C GLY A 118 55.92 -1.05 22.27
N PHE A 119 56.01 -0.10 23.20
CA PHE A 119 57.11 0.07 24.14
C PHE A 119 57.35 -1.15 25.04
N ASN A 120 56.29 -1.78 25.56
CA ASN A 120 56.41 -2.97 26.39
C ASN A 120 56.75 -4.22 25.55
N ALA A 121 56.28 -4.27 24.30
CA ALA A 121 56.68 -5.29 23.33
C ALA A 121 58.16 -5.16 22.91
N ILE A 122 58.72 -3.95 22.85
CA ILE A 122 60.16 -3.69 22.64
C ILE A 122 60.98 -4.19 23.84
N LEU A 123 60.53 -3.96 25.07
CA LEU A 123 61.23 -4.39 26.30
C LEU A 123 61.17 -5.90 26.56
N THR A 124 60.28 -6.63 25.90
CA THR A 124 60.07 -8.08 26.10
C THR A 124 60.34 -8.91 24.83
N ALA A 125 60.80 -8.30 23.74
CA ALA A 125 61.14 -9.02 22.51
C ALA A 125 62.48 -9.77 22.64
N GLU A 126 62.44 -11.10 22.50
CA GLU A 126 63.62 -11.97 22.52
C GLU A 126 64.63 -11.68 21.39
N SER A 127 64.22 -11.01 20.30
CA SER A 127 65.13 -10.53 19.25
C SER A 127 64.56 -9.34 18.46
N PRO A 128 65.42 -8.50 17.85
CA PRO A 128 64.99 -7.41 16.96
C PRO A 128 64.21 -7.89 15.73
N GLN A 129 64.56 -9.06 15.18
CA GLN A 129 63.87 -9.63 14.03
C GLN A 129 62.44 -10.06 14.41
N GLY A 130 62.28 -10.74 15.56
CA GLY A 130 60.97 -11.14 16.06
C GLY A 130 60.04 -9.96 16.39
N LEU A 131 60.57 -8.76 16.64
CA LEU A 131 59.77 -7.53 16.73
C LEU A 131 59.27 -7.08 15.35
N ILE A 132 60.12 -7.08 14.33
CA ILE A 132 59.74 -6.71 12.95
C ILE A 132 58.65 -7.64 12.42
N ASP A 133 58.80 -8.95 12.63
CA ASP A 133 57.83 -9.94 12.18
C ASP A 133 56.47 -9.77 12.88
N LYS A 134 56.47 -9.50 14.21
CA LYS A 134 55.24 -9.16 14.96
C LYS A 134 54.57 -7.89 14.43
N MET A 135 55.34 -6.84 14.12
CA MET A 135 54.81 -5.58 13.56
C MET A 135 54.24 -5.77 12.15
N ALA A 136 54.86 -6.63 11.32
CA ALA A 136 54.36 -6.96 9.99
C ALA A 136 53.00 -7.68 10.08
N VAL A 137 52.88 -8.69 10.94
CA VAL A 137 51.62 -9.43 11.17
C VAL A 137 50.53 -8.51 11.73
N GLN A 138 50.84 -7.64 12.71
CA GLN A 138 49.89 -6.64 13.21
C GLN A 138 49.42 -5.68 12.12
N ARG A 139 50.30 -5.21 11.24
CA ARG A 139 49.93 -4.32 10.12
C ARG A 139 48.98 -5.01 9.13
N VAL A 140 49.24 -6.26 8.77
CA VAL A 140 48.35 -7.04 7.87
C VAL A 140 46.98 -7.22 8.52
N MET A 141 46.92 -7.61 9.80
CA MET A 141 45.65 -7.74 10.53
C MET A 141 44.89 -6.41 10.66
N ALA A 142 45.59 -5.30 10.88
CA ALA A 142 44.96 -3.97 10.95
C ALA A 142 44.39 -3.52 9.59
N THR A 143 45.08 -3.79 8.48
CA THR A 143 44.58 -3.52 7.13
C THR A 143 43.34 -4.36 6.80
N GLU A 144 43.39 -5.66 7.06
CA GLU A 144 42.26 -6.58 6.84
C GLU A 144 41.03 -6.17 7.69
N MET A 145 41.25 -5.84 8.96
CA MET A 145 40.18 -5.37 9.85
C MET A 145 39.58 -4.03 9.41
N SER A 146 40.40 -3.10 8.89
CA SER A 146 39.91 -1.85 8.33
C SER A 146 39.01 -2.09 7.12
N ALA A 147 39.36 -3.05 6.26
CA ALA A 147 38.53 -3.46 5.12
C ALA A 147 37.22 -4.10 5.59
N GLN A 148 37.26 -5.07 6.51
CA GLN A 148 36.06 -5.73 7.05
C GLN A 148 35.12 -4.75 7.75
N MET A 149 35.63 -3.79 8.53
CA MET A 149 34.81 -2.74 9.15
C MET A 149 34.21 -1.77 8.13
N GLN A 150 34.90 -1.50 7.02
CA GLN A 150 34.35 -0.70 5.92
C GLN A 150 33.22 -1.45 5.20
N SER A 151 33.41 -2.73 4.89
CA SER A 151 32.36 -3.59 4.32
C SER A 151 31.16 -3.70 5.26
N TYR A 152 31.37 -3.93 6.57
CA TYR A 152 30.29 -3.98 7.56
C TYR A 152 29.43 -2.71 7.54
N ARG A 153 30.06 -1.52 7.53
CA ARG A 153 29.34 -0.24 7.46
C ARG A 153 28.53 -0.12 6.15
N GLN A 154 29.14 -0.44 5.01
CA GLN A 154 28.47 -0.41 3.71
C GLN A 154 27.26 -1.36 3.65
N LEU A 155 27.40 -2.60 4.14
CA LEU A 155 26.30 -3.56 4.23
C LEU A 155 25.21 -3.12 5.21
N ASN A 156 25.58 -2.50 6.33
CA ASN A 156 24.61 -1.98 7.29
C ASN A 156 23.83 -0.78 6.72
N ASP A 157 24.48 0.11 5.97
CA ASP A 157 23.82 1.23 5.30
C ASP A 157 22.96 0.75 4.11
N GLN A 158 23.35 -0.33 3.43
CA GLN A 158 22.54 -1.01 2.42
C GLN A 158 21.30 -1.66 3.04
N LEU A 159 21.45 -2.45 4.11
CA LEU A 159 20.35 -3.07 4.86
C LEU A 159 19.32 -2.03 5.29
N ARG A 160 19.75 -0.87 5.81
CA ARG A 160 18.84 0.22 6.20
C ARG A 160 18.08 0.83 5.02
N GLN A 161 18.65 0.83 3.82
CA GLN A 161 17.97 1.26 2.60
C GLN A 161 16.96 0.21 2.14
N ASP A 162 17.32 -1.07 2.19
CA ASP A 162 16.45 -2.18 1.79
C ASP A 162 15.27 -2.37 2.76
N GLU A 163 15.50 -2.25 4.08
CA GLU A 163 14.43 -2.21 5.09
C GLU A 163 13.48 -1.02 4.87
N ALA A 164 14.00 0.16 4.54
CA ALA A 164 13.18 1.33 4.24
C ALA A 164 12.41 1.19 2.91
N ALA A 165 13.01 0.55 1.90
CA ALA A 165 12.36 0.24 0.63
C ALA A 165 11.23 -0.78 0.84
N SER A 166 11.48 -1.86 1.57
CA SER A 166 10.50 -2.90 1.93
C SER A 166 9.34 -2.34 2.76
N ALA A 167 9.60 -1.48 3.74
CA ALA A 167 8.56 -0.81 4.50
C ALA A 167 7.70 0.11 3.61
N LYS A 168 8.34 0.85 2.69
CA LYS A 168 7.64 1.70 1.74
C LYS A 168 6.79 0.90 0.75
N SER A 169 7.28 -0.20 0.21
CA SER A 169 6.51 -1.03 -0.72
C SER A 169 5.38 -1.79 -0.03
N ALA A 170 5.51 -2.14 1.26
CA ALA A 170 4.39 -2.64 2.06
C ALA A 170 3.24 -1.61 2.15
N ASP A 171 3.56 -0.35 2.45
CA ASP A 171 2.57 0.74 2.49
C ASP A 171 1.96 1.01 1.10
N ASP A 172 2.76 0.99 0.03
CA ASP A 172 2.29 1.18 -1.34
C ASP A 172 1.39 0.00 -1.80
N ALA A 173 1.74 -1.25 -1.47
CA ALA A 173 0.95 -2.45 -1.77
C ALA A 173 -0.38 -2.47 -1.01
N LYS A 174 -0.34 -2.19 0.29
CA LYS A 174 -1.56 -2.00 1.10
C LYS A 174 -2.46 -0.90 0.53
N THR A 175 -1.88 0.23 0.11
CA THR A 175 -2.64 1.32 -0.51
C THR A 175 -3.28 0.89 -1.83
N ALA A 176 -2.61 0.06 -2.63
CA ALA A 176 -3.18 -0.48 -3.87
C ALA A 176 -4.34 -1.46 -3.59
N ALA A 177 -4.18 -2.36 -2.61
CA ALA A 177 -5.24 -3.27 -2.17
C ALA A 177 -6.47 -2.53 -1.60
N GLU A 178 -6.27 -1.48 -0.81
CA GLU A 178 -7.35 -0.61 -0.32
C GLU A 178 -8.11 0.07 -1.48
N GLN A 179 -7.41 0.50 -2.54
CA GLN A 179 -8.05 1.05 -3.75
C GLN A 179 -8.84 -0.01 -4.53
N ALA A 180 -8.28 -1.20 -4.74
CA ALA A 180 -8.98 -2.31 -5.42
C ALA A 180 -10.25 -2.73 -4.64
N ALA A 181 -10.17 -2.81 -3.31
CA ALA A 181 -11.31 -3.08 -2.45
C ALA A 181 -12.39 -1.99 -2.54
N ALA A 182 -12.01 -0.71 -2.59
CA ALA A 182 -12.97 0.40 -2.74
C ALA A 182 -13.72 0.34 -4.08
N VAL A 183 -13.04 0.07 -5.20
CA VAL A 183 -13.68 -0.06 -6.52
C VAL A 183 -14.58 -1.30 -6.58
N ARG A 184 -14.15 -2.42 -5.98
CA ARG A 184 -14.97 -3.63 -5.85
C ARG A 184 -16.28 -3.36 -5.07
N ALA A 185 -16.22 -2.57 -4.01
CA ALA A 185 -17.40 -2.19 -3.23
C ALA A 185 -18.35 -1.25 -4.01
N ASP A 186 -17.81 -0.30 -4.79
CA ASP A 186 -18.61 0.56 -5.69
C ASP A 186 -19.31 -0.27 -6.79
N LEU A 187 -18.59 -1.23 -7.38
CA LEU A 187 -19.15 -2.13 -8.39
C LEU A 187 -20.28 -3.01 -7.82
N GLN A 188 -20.12 -3.55 -6.61
CA GLN A 188 -21.20 -4.26 -5.91
C GLN A 188 -22.42 -3.36 -5.65
N LYS A 189 -22.20 -2.10 -5.22
CA LYS A 189 -23.28 -1.13 -5.01
C LYS A 189 -24.04 -0.84 -6.31
N LYS A 190 -23.34 -0.63 -7.42
CA LYS A 190 -23.94 -0.42 -8.75
C LYS A 190 -24.73 -1.63 -9.23
N GLN A 191 -24.21 -2.85 -9.04
CA GLN A 191 -24.95 -4.09 -9.33
C GLN A 191 -26.27 -4.17 -8.54
N SER A 192 -26.25 -3.84 -7.25
CA SER A 192 -27.48 -3.81 -6.43
C SER A 192 -28.47 -2.74 -6.91
N GLN A 193 -27.98 -1.55 -7.28
CA GLN A 193 -28.82 -0.48 -7.85
C GLN A 193 -29.46 -0.90 -9.18
N LEU A 194 -28.73 -1.60 -10.05
CA LEU A 194 -29.24 -2.09 -11.33
C LEU A 194 -30.38 -3.09 -11.13
N GLN A 195 -30.24 -4.02 -10.18
CA GLN A 195 -31.30 -4.98 -9.84
C GLN A 195 -32.59 -4.26 -9.37
N ILE A 196 -32.46 -3.21 -8.55
CA ILE A 196 -33.59 -2.40 -8.08
C ILE A 196 -34.25 -1.67 -9.25
N GLN A 197 -33.48 -1.05 -10.16
CA GLN A 197 -34.02 -0.38 -11.35
C GLN A 197 -34.75 -1.36 -12.27
N ILE A 198 -34.17 -2.54 -12.54
CA ILE A 198 -34.82 -3.60 -13.35
C ILE A 198 -36.15 -4.05 -12.72
N ALA A 199 -36.21 -4.19 -11.40
CA ALA A 199 -37.44 -4.54 -10.70
C ALA A 199 -38.51 -3.42 -10.81
N ALA A 200 -38.10 -2.16 -10.69
CA ALA A 200 -38.98 -1.00 -10.87
C ALA A 200 -39.54 -0.90 -12.30
N VAL A 201 -38.70 -1.10 -13.33
CA VAL A 201 -39.11 -1.14 -14.75
C VAL A 201 -40.13 -2.26 -14.98
N LYS A 202 -39.84 -3.49 -14.51
CA LYS A 202 -40.75 -4.64 -14.66
C LYS A 202 -42.11 -4.38 -14.01
N SER A 203 -42.12 -3.82 -12.80
CA SER A 203 -43.36 -3.44 -12.10
C SER A 203 -44.16 -2.41 -12.90
N ARG A 204 -43.53 -1.32 -13.36
CA ARG A 204 -44.19 -0.31 -14.20
C ARG A 204 -44.73 -0.87 -15.51
N TYR A 205 -43.96 -1.72 -16.19
CA TYR A 205 -44.40 -2.35 -17.44
C TYR A 205 -45.63 -3.23 -17.24
N GLN A 206 -45.73 -3.93 -16.11
CA GLN A 206 -46.93 -4.71 -15.75
C GLN A 206 -48.16 -3.81 -15.49
N THR A 207 -47.98 -2.58 -15.00
CA THR A 207 -49.07 -1.62 -14.77
C THR A 207 -49.55 -0.87 -16.02
N LEU A 208 -48.82 -0.91 -17.15
CA LEU A 208 -49.27 -0.29 -18.40
C LEU A 208 -50.44 -1.05 -19.04
N THR A 209 -51.42 -0.32 -19.57
CA THR A 209 -52.58 -0.87 -20.27
C THR A 209 -52.18 -1.51 -21.61
N PRO A 210 -53.01 -2.38 -22.21
CA PRO A 210 -52.71 -2.98 -23.52
C PRO A 210 -52.46 -1.93 -24.61
N GLU A 211 -53.25 -0.86 -24.62
CA GLU A 211 -53.16 0.26 -25.58
C GLU A 211 -51.82 1.02 -25.46
N GLN A 212 -51.35 1.23 -24.23
CA GLN A 212 -50.04 1.84 -23.96
C GLN A 212 -48.87 0.94 -24.39
N ARG A 213 -49.03 -0.40 -24.32
CA ARG A 213 -48.01 -1.34 -24.79
C ARG A 213 -47.90 -1.36 -26.32
N THR A 214 -48.99 -1.12 -27.05
CA THR A 214 -48.96 -0.94 -28.51
C THR A 214 -48.35 0.39 -28.96
N ALA A 215 -48.28 1.41 -28.10
CA ALA A 215 -47.57 2.67 -28.39
C ALA A 215 -46.04 2.60 -28.13
N LEU A 216 -45.56 1.46 -27.59
CA LEU A 216 -44.16 1.18 -27.26
C LEU A 216 -43.53 0.12 -28.19
N ALA A 217 -44.26 -0.33 -29.21
CA ALA A 217 -43.88 -1.36 -30.17
C ALA A 217 -43.57 -0.78 -31.56
#